data_AF-W8BW48-F1
#
_entry.id   AF-W8BW48-F1
#
_cell.length_a   1.000
_cell.length_b   1.000
_cell.length_c   1.000
_cell.angle_alpha   90.00
_cell.angle_beta   90.00
_cell.angle_gamma   90.00
#
_symmetry.space_group_name_H-M   'P 1'
#
loop_
_entity.id
_entity.type
_entity.pdbx_description
1 polymer ?
#
loop_
_entity_poly.entity_id
_entity_poly.type
_entity_poly.pdbx_seq_one_letter_code
_entity_poly.pdbx_strand_id
1 'polypeptide(L)'
;VRLTCLLALLAAIFAQLTSGYRQSTTPPPRCRPGLIIDCNFQHEDLVWSRDENNECKTILNSCLFDQANCARHRQGRPLLEKVSKQECQQLCVNDCSQAPKDTVCTRRGDKYCTFPSQCEWAKHLCNTGEFWFQENPLPCGSNPVQCFP
;
A
#
# COMPACT_ATOMS: atom_id res chain seq x y z
N VAL A 1 -22.99 18.31 -44.66
CA VAL A 1 -21.71 17.57 -44.53
C VAL A 1 -20.87 18.08 -43.33
N ARG A 2 -21.47 18.33 -42.16
CA ARG A 2 -20.71 18.81 -40.97
C ARG A 2 -21.11 18.17 -39.63
N LEU A 3 -22.31 17.58 -39.55
CA LEU A 3 -22.79 16.94 -38.31
C LEU A 3 -22.36 15.46 -38.18
N THR A 4 -22.22 14.75 -39.30
CA THR A 4 -21.83 13.34 -39.33
C THR A 4 -20.35 13.10 -38.98
N CYS A 5 -19.49 14.10 -39.18
CA CYS A 5 -18.06 14.01 -38.89
C CYS A 5 -17.75 14.18 -37.39
N LEU A 6 -18.52 15.01 -36.68
CA LEU A 6 -18.39 15.23 -35.23
C LEU A 6 -18.81 14.00 -34.40
N LEU A 7 -19.83 13.26 -34.86
CA LEU A 7 -20.28 12.04 -34.18
C LEU A 7 -19.27 10.88 -34.31
N ALA A 8 -18.57 10.79 -35.45
CA ALA A 8 -17.54 9.78 -35.66
C ALA A 8 -16.29 10.02 -34.79
N LEU A 9 -15.93 11.30 -34.55
CA LEU A 9 -14.81 11.67 -33.68
C LEU A 9 -15.10 11.39 -32.20
N LEU A 10 -16.34 11.59 -31.74
CA LEU A 10 -16.73 11.27 -30.37
C LEU A 10 -16.66 9.77 -30.09
N ALA A 11 -17.12 8.92 -31.02
CA ALA A 11 -17.06 7.46 -30.86
C ALA A 11 -15.62 6.92 -30.75
N ALA A 12 -14.65 7.55 -31.42
CA ALA A 12 -13.24 7.16 -31.34
C ALA A 12 -12.59 7.55 -29.99
N ILE A 13 -13.04 8.63 -29.36
CA ILE A 13 -12.53 9.08 -28.05
C ILE A 13 -13.05 8.18 -26.92
N PHE A 14 -14.28 7.67 -27.01
CA PHE A 14 -14.83 6.73 -26.02
C PHE A 14 -14.13 5.36 -26.01
N ALA A 15 -13.54 4.94 -27.14
CA ALA A 15 -12.82 3.66 -27.22
C ALA A 15 -11.43 3.67 -26.55
N GLN A 16 -10.90 4.85 -26.17
CA GLN A 16 -9.57 4.97 -25.55
C GLN A 16 -9.61 5.03 -24.02
N LEU A 17 -10.79 5.14 -23.40
CA LEU A 17 -10.93 5.22 -21.94
C LEU A 17 -11.07 3.85 -21.26
N THR A 18 -11.16 2.76 -22.03
CA THR A 18 -11.09 1.40 -21.49
C THR A 18 -9.68 0.83 -21.60
N SER A 19 -8.66 1.57 -21.15
CA SER A 19 -7.44 0.91 -20.68
C SER A 19 -7.74 0.23 -19.35
N GLY A 20 -8.69 -0.70 -19.38
CA GLY A 20 -8.99 -1.57 -18.26
C GLY A 20 -7.76 -2.44 -18.04
N TYR A 21 -7.08 -2.23 -16.92
CA TYR A 21 -6.01 -3.11 -16.48
C TYR A 21 -6.44 -4.56 -16.69
N ARG A 22 -5.63 -5.34 -17.43
CA ARG A 22 -5.92 -6.76 -17.63
C ARG A 22 -5.92 -7.42 -16.27
N GLN A 23 -7.10 -7.85 -15.85
CA GLN A 23 -7.31 -8.53 -14.59
C GLN A 23 -6.50 -9.82 -14.58
N SER A 24 -5.72 -10.06 -13.51
CA SER A 24 -5.10 -11.38 -13.31
C SER A 24 -6.22 -12.39 -13.13
N THR A 25 -6.43 -13.26 -14.12
CA THR A 25 -7.44 -14.32 -14.09
C THR A 25 -7.08 -15.42 -13.09
N THR A 26 -5.81 -15.53 -12.71
CA THR A 26 -5.34 -16.48 -11.70
C THR A 26 -5.33 -15.82 -10.32
N PRO A 27 -6.03 -16.39 -9.32
CA PRO A 27 -6.00 -15.89 -7.96
C PRO A 27 -4.60 -16.06 -7.34
N PRO A 28 -4.15 -15.13 -6.47
CA PRO A 28 -2.90 -15.27 -5.74
C PRO A 28 -2.83 -16.57 -4.91
N PRO A 29 -1.63 -17.05 -4.57
CA PRO A 29 -1.46 -18.12 -3.59
C PRO A 29 -2.23 -17.80 -2.31
N ARG A 30 -2.86 -18.82 -1.71
CA ARG A 30 -3.71 -18.70 -0.52
C ARG A 30 -4.99 -17.87 -0.71
N CYS A 31 -5.30 -17.43 -1.92
CA CYS A 31 -6.57 -16.78 -2.22
C CYS A 31 -7.70 -17.76 -2.54
N ARG A 32 -8.28 -18.35 -1.50
CA ARG A 32 -9.43 -19.25 -1.62
C ARG A 32 -10.68 -18.66 -0.96
N PRO A 33 -11.85 -18.72 -1.61
CA PRO A 33 -13.12 -18.43 -0.94
C PRO A 33 -13.27 -19.27 0.33
N GLY A 34 -13.69 -18.64 1.43
CA GLY A 34 -13.89 -19.31 2.72
C GLY A 34 -12.63 -19.65 3.52
N LEU A 35 -11.43 -19.41 2.98
CA LEU A 35 -10.18 -19.59 3.74
C LEU A 35 -9.89 -18.35 4.60
N ILE A 36 -9.84 -18.55 5.91
CA ILE A 36 -9.31 -17.58 6.86
C ILE A 36 -7.83 -17.87 7.02
N ILE A 37 -6.98 -16.92 6.66
CA ILE A 37 -5.53 -17.00 6.88
C ILE A 37 -5.23 -16.22 8.14
N ASP A 38 -4.68 -16.88 9.16
CA ASP A 38 -4.13 -16.22 10.33
C ASP A 38 -2.65 -15.91 10.07
N CYS A 39 -2.32 -14.63 9.93
CA CYS A 39 -0.95 -14.19 9.70
C CYS A 39 -0.30 -13.81 11.04
N ASN A 40 0.90 -14.32 11.29
CA ASN A 40 1.67 -13.89 12.46
C ASN A 40 2.14 -12.44 12.27
N PHE A 41 1.69 -11.54 13.14
CA PHE A 41 2.07 -10.12 13.16
C PHE A 41 3.36 -9.85 13.95
N GLN A 42 3.94 -10.83 14.63
CA GLN A 42 5.13 -10.63 15.47
C GLN A 42 6.45 -10.83 14.71
N HIS A 43 6.41 -11.38 13.49
CA HIS A 43 7.61 -11.63 12.69
C HIS A 43 7.73 -10.59 11.57
N GLU A 44 8.78 -9.78 11.68
CA GLU A 44 9.20 -8.79 10.69
C GLU A 44 10.09 -9.47 9.63
N ASP A 45 9.55 -9.65 8.42
CA ASP A 45 10.25 -10.16 7.24
C ASP A 45 9.77 -9.36 6.02
N LEU A 46 10.17 -8.09 5.97
CA LEU A 46 9.57 -7.10 5.10
C LEU A 46 9.59 -7.52 3.63
N VAL A 47 8.42 -7.51 3.02
CA VAL A 47 8.23 -7.64 1.58
C VAL A 47 8.16 -6.25 0.96
N TRP A 48 9.11 -5.99 0.07
CA TRP A 48 9.18 -4.79 -0.74
C TRP A 48 8.45 -5.04 -2.05
N SER A 49 7.51 -4.18 -2.40
CA SER A 49 6.68 -4.33 -3.59
C SER A 49 6.30 -2.99 -4.19
N ARG A 50 5.90 -2.96 -5.46
CA ARG A 50 5.28 -1.79 -6.09
C ARG A 50 3.85 -2.06 -6.52
N ASP A 51 3.05 -1.02 -6.55
CA ASP A 51 1.68 -1.07 -7.05
C ASP A 51 1.56 -0.59 -8.52
N GLU A 52 0.34 -0.51 -9.02
CA GLU A 52 0.04 -0.11 -10.39
C GLU A 52 0.40 1.36 -10.71
N ASN A 53 0.56 2.19 -9.68
CA ASN A 53 0.98 3.58 -9.81
C ASN A 53 2.50 3.74 -9.70
N ASN A 54 3.23 2.62 -9.67
CA ASN A 54 4.67 2.59 -9.45
C ASN A 54 5.07 3.20 -8.09
N GLU A 55 4.22 3.06 -7.07
CA GLU A 55 4.53 3.47 -5.70
C GLU A 55 5.00 2.26 -4.88
N CYS A 56 6.01 2.49 -4.02
CA CYS A 56 6.47 1.45 -3.10
C CYS A 56 5.42 1.13 -2.04
N LYS A 57 5.20 -0.16 -1.81
CA LYS A 57 4.40 -0.74 -0.73
C LYS A 57 5.28 -1.71 0.05
N THR A 58 5.58 -1.33 1.30
CA THR A 58 6.33 -2.15 2.24
C THR A 58 5.36 -2.90 3.14
N ILE A 59 5.40 -4.23 3.12
CA ILE A 59 4.45 -5.08 3.84
C ILE A 59 5.23 -5.94 4.83
N LEU A 60 4.71 -6.06 6.06
CA LEU A 60 5.43 -6.66 7.20
C LEU A 60 6.01 -8.06 6.91
N ASN A 61 5.27 -8.92 6.20
CA ASN A 61 5.72 -10.25 5.83
C ASN A 61 4.97 -10.84 4.63
N SER A 62 5.46 -11.98 4.15
CA SER A 62 4.90 -12.71 3.00
C SER A 62 3.44 -13.13 3.17
N CYS A 63 3.01 -13.47 4.40
CA CYS A 63 1.61 -13.83 4.66
C CYS A 63 0.68 -12.64 4.42
N LEU A 64 1.05 -11.47 4.94
CA LEU A 64 0.29 -10.23 4.75
C LEU A 64 0.35 -9.73 3.30
N PHE A 65 1.45 -9.99 2.60
CA PHE A 65 1.57 -9.73 1.16
C PHE A 65 0.54 -10.55 0.35
N ASP A 66 0.42 -11.84 0.64
CA ASP A 66 -0.58 -12.71 0.00
C ASP A 66 -2.01 -12.23 0.30
N GLN A 67 -2.30 -11.85 1.56
CA GLN A 67 -3.60 -11.27 1.93
C GLN A 67 -3.89 -9.95 1.21
N ALA A 68 -2.91 -9.06 1.07
CA ALA A 68 -3.05 -7.81 0.34
C ALA A 68 -3.37 -8.07 -1.14
N ASN A 69 -2.65 -9.00 -1.77
CA ASN A 69 -2.90 -9.39 -3.15
C ASN A 69 -4.25 -10.08 -3.33
N CYS A 70 -4.72 -10.83 -2.33
CA CYS A 70 -6.07 -11.34 -2.30
C CYS A 70 -7.13 -10.25 -2.35
N ALA A 71 -7.01 -9.24 -1.50
CA ALA A 71 -7.93 -8.12 -1.47
C ALA A 71 -7.94 -7.38 -2.82
N ARG A 72 -6.75 -7.15 -3.40
CA ARG A 72 -6.60 -6.52 -4.72
C ARG A 72 -7.23 -7.35 -5.83
N HIS A 73 -7.01 -8.66 -5.86
CA HIS A 73 -7.63 -9.57 -6.83
C HIS A 73 -9.16 -9.52 -6.75
N ARG A 74 -9.73 -9.59 -5.53
CA ARG A 74 -11.18 -9.48 -5.31
C ARG A 74 -11.76 -8.14 -5.76
N GLN A 75 -10.96 -7.07 -5.69
CA GLN A 75 -11.31 -5.73 -6.16
C GLN A 75 -11.04 -5.51 -7.66
N GLY A 76 -10.54 -6.52 -8.38
CA GLY A 76 -10.17 -6.38 -9.80
C GLY A 76 -8.93 -5.48 -10.03
N ARG A 77 -8.13 -5.21 -8.99
CA ARG A 77 -6.90 -4.43 -9.09
C ARG A 77 -5.72 -5.31 -9.51
N PRO A 78 -4.71 -4.77 -10.22
CA PRO A 78 -3.44 -5.47 -10.46
C PRO A 78 -2.83 -5.99 -9.17
N LEU A 79 -2.09 -7.09 -9.20
CA LEU A 79 -1.36 -7.56 -8.02
C LEU A 79 -0.16 -6.66 -7.75
N LEU A 80 0.27 -6.59 -6.49
CA LEU A 80 1.55 -6.00 -6.12
C LEU A 80 2.69 -6.85 -6.68
N GLU A 81 3.67 -6.18 -7.27
CA GLU A 81 4.86 -6.81 -7.82
C GLU A 81 5.99 -6.76 -6.79
N LYS A 82 6.60 -7.91 -6.47
CA LYS A 82 7.77 -7.94 -5.58
C LYS A 82 8.95 -7.29 -6.28
N VAL A 83 9.64 -6.39 -5.58
CA VAL A 83 10.84 -5.70 -6.06
C VAL A 83 11.93 -5.78 -5.00
N SER A 84 13.15 -5.35 -5.34
CA SER A 84 14.21 -5.22 -4.34
C SER A 84 13.91 -4.06 -3.37
N LYS A 85 14.50 -4.10 -2.16
CA LYS A 85 14.45 -2.95 -1.23
C LYS A 85 14.91 -1.66 -1.89
N GLN A 86 16.04 -1.71 -2.59
CA GLN A 86 16.65 -0.54 -3.24
C GLN A 86 15.72 0.07 -4.29
N GLU A 87 15.13 -0.77 -5.15
CA GLU A 87 14.18 -0.33 -6.17
C GLU A 87 12.93 0.28 -5.54
N CYS A 88 12.36 -0.37 -4.51
CA CYS A 88 11.20 0.15 -3.81
C CYS A 88 11.48 1.51 -3.16
N GLN A 89 12.64 1.67 -2.52
CA GLN A 89 12.97 2.91 -1.81
C GLN A 89 13.08 4.13 -2.73
N GLN A 90 13.41 3.93 -4.00
CA GLN A 90 13.37 4.99 -5.03
C GLN A 90 11.95 5.47 -5.35
N LEU A 91 10.94 4.68 -4.98
CA LEU A 91 9.51 4.89 -5.24
C LEU A 91 8.73 5.27 -3.98
N CYS A 92 9.41 5.63 -2.88
CA CYS A 92 8.74 6.07 -1.66
C CYS A 92 7.99 7.39 -1.87
N VAL A 93 6.74 7.45 -1.41
CA VAL A 93 5.99 8.71 -1.31
C VAL A 93 6.58 9.52 -0.16
N ASN A 94 7.15 10.69 -0.47
CA ASN A 94 7.84 11.54 0.48
C ASN A 94 7.09 12.84 0.83
N ASP A 95 6.08 13.21 0.03
CA ASP A 95 5.21 14.34 0.29
C ASP A 95 3.92 13.89 0.99
N CYS A 96 3.77 14.30 2.25
CA CYS A 96 2.58 14.05 3.06
C CYS A 96 1.81 15.34 3.37
N SER A 97 2.05 16.42 2.61
CA SER A 97 1.41 17.73 2.84
C SER A 97 -0.11 17.67 2.72
N GLN A 98 -0.62 16.90 1.75
CA GLN A 98 -2.06 16.71 1.48
C GLN A 98 -2.69 15.50 2.20
N ALA A 99 -1.90 14.76 2.99
CA ALA A 99 -2.43 13.60 3.71
C ALA A 99 -3.26 14.00 4.93
N PRO A 100 -4.29 13.20 5.30
CA PRO A 100 -5.02 13.39 6.55
C PRO A 100 -4.07 13.45 7.75
N LYS A 101 -4.28 14.42 8.65
CA LYS A 101 -3.41 14.67 9.82
C LYS A 101 -3.84 13.86 11.05
N ASP A 102 -4.26 12.63 10.82
CA ASP A 102 -4.68 11.71 11.86
C ASP A 102 -3.45 11.07 12.49
N THR A 103 -3.15 11.51 13.71
CA THR A 103 -1.98 11.06 14.44
C THR A 103 -2.05 9.55 14.71
N VAL A 104 -0.97 8.83 14.43
CA VAL A 104 -0.87 7.38 14.60
C VAL A 104 0.07 7.07 15.75
N CYS A 105 -0.42 6.31 16.73
CA CYS A 105 0.43 5.76 17.77
C CYS A 105 1.03 4.44 17.31
N THR A 106 2.32 4.24 17.59
CA THR A 106 3.02 3.04 17.21
C THR A 106 4.02 2.57 18.26
N ARG A 107 4.41 1.30 18.20
CA ARG A 107 5.36 0.68 19.13
C ARG A 107 6.35 -0.22 18.40
N ARG A 108 7.60 -0.24 18.87
CA ARG A 108 8.63 -1.19 18.45
C ARG A 108 9.40 -1.64 19.68
N GLY A 109 9.20 -2.89 20.09
CA GLY A 109 9.69 -3.38 21.38
C GLY A 109 9.01 -2.66 22.55
N ASP A 110 9.82 -2.03 23.40
CA ASP A 110 9.45 -1.21 24.55
C ASP A 110 9.33 0.30 24.25
N LYS A 111 9.64 0.70 23.01
CA LYS A 111 9.60 2.11 22.57
C LYS A 111 8.26 2.45 21.96
N TYR A 112 7.74 3.63 22.28
CA TYR A 112 6.52 4.18 21.71
C TYR A 112 6.84 5.39 20.84
N CYS A 113 6.12 5.51 19.73
CA CYS A 113 6.39 6.49 18.71
C CYS A 113 5.08 7.04 18.15
N THR A 114 5.00 8.36 18.00
CA THR A 114 3.84 9.04 17.42
C THR A 114 4.17 9.62 16.05
N PHE A 115 3.40 9.23 15.04
CA PHE A 115 3.49 9.75 13.68
C PHE A 115 2.37 10.77 13.43
N PRO A 116 2.65 11.93 12.82
CA PRO A 116 1.65 12.98 12.64
C PRO A 116 0.59 12.65 11.58
N SER A 117 0.79 11.58 10.80
CA SER A 117 -0.22 11.02 9.90
C SER A 117 0.11 9.57 9.55
N GLN A 118 -0.86 8.85 9.01
CA GLN A 118 -0.65 7.54 8.37
C GLN A 118 0.38 7.61 7.22
N CYS A 119 0.39 8.71 6.46
CA CYS A 119 1.36 8.93 5.39
C CYS A 119 2.79 9.02 5.93
N GLU A 120 2.99 9.76 7.02
CA GLU A 120 4.31 9.95 7.62
C GLU A 120 4.84 8.66 8.25
N TRP A 121 3.96 7.83 8.82
CA TRP A 121 4.32 6.46 9.23
C TRP A 121 4.73 5.58 8.04
N ALA A 122 3.93 5.57 6.96
CA ALA A 122 4.25 4.78 5.78
C ALA A 122 5.54 5.25 5.09
N LYS A 123 5.79 6.56 5.06
CA LYS A 123 7.03 7.17 4.57
C LYS A 123 8.23 6.73 5.39
N HIS A 124 8.14 6.74 6.72
CA HIS A 124 9.22 6.24 7.58
C HIS A 124 9.54 4.78 7.30
N LEU A 125 8.51 3.92 7.31
CA LEU A 125 8.66 2.50 7.02
C LEU A 125 9.31 2.27 5.65
N CYS A 126 8.87 3.01 4.62
CA CYS A 126 9.41 2.90 3.28
C CYS A 126 10.91 3.28 3.23
N ASN A 127 11.26 4.44 3.78
CA ASN A 127 12.64 4.96 3.68
C ASN A 127 13.64 4.20 4.56
N THR A 128 13.21 3.68 5.72
CA THR A 128 14.13 3.04 6.69
C THR A 128 14.06 1.52 6.65
N GLY A 129 12.87 0.97 6.41
CA GLY A 129 12.57 -0.44 6.65
C GLY A 129 12.36 -0.76 8.13
N GLU A 130 12.11 0.23 8.99
CA GLU A 130 11.75 0.01 10.38
C GLU A 130 10.23 -0.06 10.53
N PHE A 131 9.70 -1.26 10.79
CA PHE A 131 8.29 -1.43 11.09
C PHE A 131 7.95 -1.04 12.53
N TRP A 132 6.99 -0.12 12.69
CA TRP A 132 6.41 0.24 13.98
C TRP A 132 4.96 -0.22 14.01
N PHE A 133 4.60 -1.09 14.95
CA PHE A 133 3.24 -1.63 15.07
C PHE A 133 2.28 -0.54 15.49
N GLN A 134 1.19 -0.34 14.74
CA GLN A 134 0.18 0.64 15.12
C GLN A 134 -0.59 0.14 16.35
N GLU A 135 -0.76 1.03 17.33
CA GLU A 135 -1.46 0.78 18.59
C GLU A 135 -2.72 1.65 18.64
N ASN A 136 -3.83 1.10 19.14
CA ASN A 136 -5.06 1.84 19.44
C ASN A 136 -5.45 1.60 20.90
N PRO A 137 -5.93 2.59 21.67
CA PRO A 137 -6.08 4.03 21.38
C PRO A 137 -5.01 4.91 22.05
N LEU A 138 -4.96 6.20 21.67
CA LEU A 138 -4.17 7.24 22.36
C LEU A 138 -4.55 7.33 23.86
N PRO A 139 -3.62 7.71 24.76
CA PRO A 139 -2.27 8.25 24.53
C PRO A 139 -1.19 7.20 24.24
N CYS A 140 -0.13 7.64 23.56
CA CYS A 140 0.89 6.76 23.01
C CYS A 140 1.92 6.31 24.07
N GLY A 141 1.52 5.38 24.94
CA GLY A 141 2.37 4.78 25.97
C GLY A 141 2.97 5.79 26.96
N SER A 142 3.78 5.29 27.90
CA SER A 142 4.38 6.09 28.98
C SER A 142 5.74 6.72 28.60
N ASN A 143 6.34 6.31 27.46
CA ASN A 143 7.71 6.66 27.05
C ASN A 143 7.78 7.01 25.55
N PRO A 144 7.28 8.18 25.13
CA PRO A 144 7.36 8.60 23.73
C PRO A 144 8.80 8.88 23.34
N VAL A 145 9.27 8.29 22.23
CA VAL A 145 10.54 8.65 21.58
C VAL A 145 10.29 9.54 20.38
N GLN A 146 11.26 10.39 20.05
CA GLN A 146 11.26 11.13 18.79
C GLN A 146 11.63 10.18 17.65
N CYS A 147 10.73 10.00 16.69
CA CYS A 147 10.89 9.04 15.60
C CYS A 147 11.30 9.69 14.28
N PHE A 148 11.20 11.01 14.25
CA PHE A 148 11.61 11.86 13.15
C PHE A 148 12.79 12.69 13.59
N PRO A 149 13.79 12.94 12.73
CA PRO A 149 14.65 14.11 12.90
C PRO A 149 13.83 15.40 12.91
#